data_AF-A0A810MVW8-F1
#
_entry.id   AF-A0A810MVW8-F1
#
_cell.length_a   1.000
_cell.length_b   1.000
_cell.length_c   1.000
_cell.angle_alpha   90.00
_cell.angle_beta   90.00
_cell.angle_gamma   90.00
#
_symmetry.space_group_name_H-M   'P 1'
#
loop_
_entity.id
_entity.type
_entity.pdbx_description
1 polymer ?
#
loop_
_entity_poly.entity_id
_entity_poly.type
_entity_poly.pdbx_seq_one_letter_code
_entity_poly.pdbx_strand_id
1 'polypeptide(L)'
;MMVVTTDSLPGYEVRHVIGQVIVSVPRTRNPFSEGVKTLRGNFLHPRASDHLQRWRVSALTKLGASAELMGANAVLAMRFEHREVGLMWMEMCAYGTAVVVARLPHDPGPVDRWEREGRGPDVDDDEEDTAPIEGLPVREG
;
A
#
# COMPACT_ATOMS: atom_id res chain seq x y z
N MET A 1 11.18 7.04 -1.81
CA MET A 1 11.19 5.56 -1.72
C MET A 1 9.79 4.97 -1.85
N MET A 2 9.67 3.77 -2.42
CA MET A 2 8.43 2.98 -2.43
C MET A 2 8.32 2.06 -1.20
N VAL A 3 7.19 2.03 -0.52
CA VAL A 3 6.95 1.13 0.62
C VAL A 3 5.59 0.45 0.42
N VAL A 4 5.58 -0.88 0.40
CA VAL A 4 4.38 -1.66 0.11
C VAL A 4 4.18 -2.77 1.13
N THR A 5 2.92 -3.15 1.32
CA THR A 5 2.54 -4.28 2.19
C THR A 5 2.59 -5.62 1.46
N THR A 6 2.71 -5.63 0.14
CA THR A 6 2.84 -6.85 -0.67
C THR A 6 4.25 -7.41 -0.61
N ASP A 7 4.38 -8.73 -0.79
CA ASP A 7 5.68 -9.42 -0.83
C ASP A 7 6.36 -9.28 -2.19
N SER A 8 5.61 -8.88 -3.23
CA SER A 8 6.09 -8.63 -4.58
C SER A 8 5.63 -7.28 -5.10
N LEU A 9 6.26 -6.82 -6.17
CA LEU A 9 5.98 -5.55 -6.81
C LEU A 9 5.79 -5.73 -8.33
N PRO A 10 4.56 -5.95 -8.81
CA PRO A 10 4.30 -6.13 -10.23
C PRO A 10 4.82 -4.95 -11.07
N GLY A 11 5.44 -5.27 -12.22
CA GLY A 11 6.11 -4.28 -13.07
C GLY A 11 7.51 -3.87 -12.60
N TYR A 12 8.04 -4.52 -11.57
CA TYR A 12 9.40 -4.33 -11.07
C TYR A 12 10.10 -5.67 -10.85
N GLU A 13 11.43 -5.65 -10.94
CA GLU A 13 12.32 -6.76 -10.62
C GLU A 13 13.12 -6.40 -9.37
N VAL A 14 13.13 -7.28 -8.36
CA VAL A 14 14.01 -7.14 -7.20
C VAL A 14 15.42 -7.52 -7.62
N ARG A 15 16.31 -6.53 -7.70
CA ARG A 15 17.72 -6.75 -8.04
C ARG A 15 18.47 -7.31 -6.85
N HIS A 16 18.37 -6.67 -5.69
CA HIS A 16 19.10 -7.06 -4.49
C HIS A 16 18.20 -6.97 -3.25
N VAL A 17 18.30 -7.97 -2.37
CA VAL A 17 17.71 -7.94 -1.03
C VAL A 17 18.79 -7.49 -0.05
N ILE A 18 18.59 -6.35 0.60
CA ILE A 18 19.56 -5.83 1.57
C ILE A 18 19.35 -6.48 2.93
N GLY A 19 18.09 -6.72 3.31
CA GLY A 19 17.72 -7.40 4.54
C GLY A 19 16.57 -6.70 5.26
N GLN A 20 16.38 -7.03 6.53
CA GLN A 20 15.33 -6.44 7.36
C GLN A 20 15.63 -4.97 7.68
N VAL A 21 14.59 -4.13 7.64
CA VAL A 21 14.61 -2.77 8.18
C VAL A 21 13.51 -2.66 9.23
N ILE A 22 13.85 -2.12 10.40
CA ILE A 22 12.96 -2.03 11.56
C ILE A 22 13.14 -0.67 12.18
N VAL A 23 12.03 0.00 12.50
CA VAL A 23 12.04 1.25 13.27
C VAL A 23 11.01 1.21 14.38
N SER A 24 11.40 1.78 15.52
CA SER A 24 10.53 1.96 16.69
C SER A 24 10.35 3.44 16.97
N VAL A 25 9.09 3.88 17.09
CA VAL A 25 8.74 5.25 17.46
C VAL A 25 8.05 5.21 18.83
N PRO A 26 8.71 5.69 19.90
CA PRO A 26 8.08 5.75 21.22
C PRO A 26 7.03 6.85 21.25
N ARG A 27 5.93 6.58 21.95
CA ARG A 27 4.82 7.51 22.24
C ARG A 27 4.44 7.42 23.70
N THR A 28 3.89 8.49 24.24
CA THR A 28 3.41 8.45 25.62
C THR A 28 2.12 7.64 25.68
N ARG A 29 1.86 6.98 26.80
CA ARG A 29 0.59 6.27 27.05
C ARG A 29 -0.53 7.22 27.50
N ASN A 30 -0.29 8.53 27.53
CA ASN A 30 -1.28 9.49 28.00
C ASN A 30 -2.25 9.85 26.85
N PRO A 31 -3.49 9.31 26.83
CA PRO A 31 -4.40 9.50 25.71
C PRO A 31 -4.87 10.96 25.57
N PHE A 32 -4.73 11.78 26.62
CA PHE A 32 -5.04 13.21 26.59
C PHE A 32 -3.90 14.00 25.91
N SER A 33 -2.66 13.75 26.30
CA SER A 33 -1.47 14.36 25.67
C SER A 33 -1.33 13.94 24.20
N GLU A 34 -1.70 12.71 23.91
CA GLU A 34 -1.70 12.15 22.55
C GLU A 34 -2.90 12.59 21.70
N GLY A 35 -3.89 13.28 22.29
CA GLY A 35 -5.06 13.81 21.59
C GLY A 35 -6.05 12.76 21.11
N VAL A 36 -6.05 11.59 21.76
CA VAL A 36 -6.95 10.46 21.48
C VAL A 36 -8.19 10.50 22.37
N LYS A 37 -8.14 11.13 23.55
CA LYS A 37 -9.30 11.35 24.44
C LYS A 37 -9.53 12.83 24.74
N THR A 38 -10.78 13.22 25.00
CA THR A 38 -11.13 14.59 25.40
C THR A 38 -10.87 14.82 26.90
N LEU A 39 -10.53 16.05 27.31
CA LEU A 39 -10.33 16.39 28.74
C LEU A 39 -11.61 16.29 29.58
N ARG A 40 -12.79 16.36 28.93
CA ARG A 40 -14.11 16.29 29.58
C ARG A 40 -14.81 14.97 29.25
N GLY A 41 -14.28 13.86 29.74
CA GLY A 41 -14.95 12.56 29.76
C GLY A 41 -14.15 11.40 29.19
N ASN A 42 -14.77 10.22 29.17
CA ASN A 42 -14.15 8.98 28.70
C ASN A 42 -14.30 8.75 27.19
N PHE A 43 -14.72 9.79 26.46
CA PHE A 43 -15.03 9.73 25.03
C PHE A 43 -13.77 9.90 24.17
N LEU A 44 -13.76 9.24 23.02
CA LEU A 44 -12.73 9.41 22.01
C LEU A 44 -12.74 10.85 21.49
N HIS A 45 -11.57 11.45 21.35
CA HIS A 45 -11.43 12.77 20.74
C HIS A 45 -11.91 12.69 19.27
N PRO A 46 -12.70 13.66 18.76
CA PRO A 46 -13.22 13.59 17.39
C PRO A 46 -12.14 13.46 16.31
N ARG A 47 -10.93 13.95 16.58
CA ARG A 47 -9.77 13.84 15.68
C ARG A 47 -8.86 12.65 15.96
N ALA A 48 -9.22 11.74 16.86
CA ALA A 48 -8.34 10.65 17.27
C ALA A 48 -7.80 9.83 16.09
N SER A 49 -8.60 9.63 15.03
CA SER A 49 -8.14 8.99 13.79
C SER A 49 -6.97 9.74 13.15
N ASP A 50 -7.04 11.07 13.07
CA ASP A 50 -5.96 11.91 12.53
C ASP A 50 -4.69 11.82 13.38
N HIS A 51 -4.84 11.75 14.71
CA HIS A 51 -3.73 11.54 15.63
C HIS A 51 -3.04 10.18 15.38
N LEU A 52 -3.81 9.10 15.27
CA LEU A 52 -3.28 7.76 14.98
C LEU A 52 -2.64 7.70 13.58
N GLN A 53 -3.22 8.38 12.59
CA GLN A 53 -2.66 8.44 11.24
C GLN A 53 -1.30 9.16 11.23
N ARG A 54 -1.17 10.27 11.97
CA ARG A 54 0.11 10.98 12.11
C ARG A 54 1.20 10.10 12.72
N TRP A 55 0.85 9.21 13.65
CA TRP A 55 1.82 8.27 14.21
C TRP A 55 2.34 7.30 13.16
N ARG A 56 1.44 6.72 12.36
CA ARG A 56 1.80 5.78 11.28
C ARG A 56 2.65 6.46 10.22
N VAL A 57 2.29 7.68 9.82
CA VAL A 57 3.10 8.47 8.87
C VAL A 57 4.50 8.71 9.43
N SER A 58 4.62 9.10 10.71
CA SER A 58 5.92 9.31 11.35
C SER A 58 6.79 8.03 11.37
N ALA A 59 6.19 6.87 11.63
CA ALA A 59 6.89 5.59 11.58
C ALA A 59 7.32 5.21 10.14
N LEU A 60 6.43 5.39 9.15
CA LEU A 60 6.77 5.16 7.73
C LEU A 60 7.89 6.06 7.24
N THR A 61 7.87 7.35 7.58
CA THR A 61 8.94 8.29 7.21
C THR A 61 10.29 7.84 7.78
N LYS A 62 10.32 7.39 9.04
CA LYS A 62 11.55 6.88 9.67
C LYS A 62 12.01 5.56 9.06
N LEU A 63 11.08 4.64 8.75
CA LEU A 63 11.37 3.38 8.07
C LEU A 63 12.00 3.65 6.71
N GLY A 64 11.41 4.57 5.96
CA GLY A 64 11.92 5.05 4.68
C GLY A 64 13.34 5.58 4.80
N ALA A 65 13.56 6.57 5.66
CA ALA A 65 14.90 7.13 5.86
C ALA A 65 15.94 6.06 6.27
N SER A 66 15.56 5.11 7.13
CA SER A 66 16.45 4.01 7.53
C SER A 66 16.81 3.09 6.37
N ALA A 67 15.84 2.73 5.52
CA ALA A 67 16.09 1.89 4.35
C ALA A 67 16.90 2.63 3.27
N GLU A 68 16.72 3.95 3.11
CA GLU A 68 17.50 4.78 2.20
C GLU A 68 18.97 4.83 2.64
N LEU A 69 19.24 4.95 3.95
CA LEU A 69 20.58 4.86 4.52
C LEU A 69 21.25 3.49 4.29
N MET A 70 20.47 2.42 4.16
CA MET A 70 20.96 1.09 3.80
C MET A 70 21.20 0.91 2.29
N GLY A 71 20.88 1.91 1.47
CA GLY A 71 20.99 1.85 0.01
C GLY A 71 19.78 1.26 -0.70
N ALA A 72 18.66 1.09 0.00
CA ALA A 72 17.42 0.60 -0.60
C ALA A 72 16.67 1.71 -1.36
N ASN A 73 15.88 1.31 -2.34
CA ASN A 73 14.91 2.20 -3.01
C ASN A 73 13.45 1.74 -2.82
N ALA A 74 13.25 0.54 -2.24
CA ALA A 74 11.95 0.06 -1.83
C ALA A 74 11.97 -0.76 -0.53
N VAL A 75 10.82 -0.85 0.14
CA VAL A 75 10.55 -1.75 1.25
C VAL A 75 9.33 -2.61 0.92
N LEU A 76 9.50 -3.93 0.94
CA LEU A 76 8.44 -4.92 0.71
C LEU A 76 7.92 -5.48 2.03
N ALA A 77 6.77 -6.15 1.98
CA ALA A 77 6.15 -6.85 3.10
C ALA A 77 6.01 -5.98 4.36
N MET A 78 5.77 -4.68 4.18
CA MET A 78 5.74 -3.74 5.29
C MET A 78 4.60 -4.06 6.26
N ARG A 79 4.88 -4.05 7.57
CA ARG A 79 3.89 -4.27 8.63
C ARG A 79 4.06 -3.24 9.74
N PHE A 80 2.96 -2.97 10.45
CA PHE A 80 2.96 -2.24 11.70
C PHE A 80 2.71 -3.19 12.87
N GLU A 81 3.41 -2.95 13.96
CA GLU A 81 3.12 -3.52 15.25
C GLU A 81 3.04 -2.40 16.28
N HIS A 82 2.26 -2.59 17.35
CA HIS A 82 2.31 -1.69 18.50
C HIS A 82 2.31 -2.53 19.77
N ARG A 83 3.05 -2.05 20.78
CA ARG A 83 3.06 -2.69 22.10
C ARG A 83 3.21 -1.65 23.19
N GLU A 84 2.66 -1.93 24.36
CA GLU A 84 2.95 -1.14 25.55
C GLU A 84 4.38 -1.46 26.04
N VAL A 85 5.13 -0.43 26.40
CA VAL A 85 6.50 -0.54 26.92
C VAL A 85 6.53 0.09 28.31
N GLY A 86 6.44 -0.76 29.33
CA GLY A 86 6.32 -0.31 30.72
C GLY A 86 5.01 0.44 30.97
N LEU A 87 5.00 1.30 32.00
CA LEU A 87 3.76 1.95 32.45
C LEU A 87 3.37 3.18 31.62
N MET A 88 4.35 3.91 31.09
CA MET A 88 4.15 5.27 30.55
C MET A 88 4.36 5.39 29.05
N TRP A 89 4.86 4.34 28.39
CA TRP A 89 5.22 4.39 26.97
C TRP A 89 4.50 3.31 26.19
N MET A 90 4.24 3.62 24.93
CA MET A 90 3.89 2.64 23.92
C MET A 90 4.83 2.80 22.75
N GLU A 91 5.16 1.69 22.12
CA GLU A 91 5.96 1.66 20.91
C GLU A 91 5.04 1.47 19.71
N MET A 92 5.26 2.25 18.68
CA MET A 92 4.81 1.95 17.33
C MET A 92 6.00 1.48 16.50
N CYS A 93 5.98 0.21 16.13
CA CYS A 93 7.00 -0.42 15.31
C CYS A 93 6.52 -0.48 13.85
N ALA A 94 7.41 -0.18 12.92
CA ALA A 94 7.24 -0.45 11.50
C ALA A 94 8.43 -1.28 11.03
N TYR A 95 8.17 -2.31 10.23
CA TYR A 95 9.23 -3.19 9.71
C TYR A 95 8.88 -3.73 8.34
N GLY A 96 9.89 -4.22 7.64
CA GLY A 96 9.77 -4.88 6.34
C GLY A 96 11.14 -5.28 5.79
N THR A 97 11.19 -5.60 4.50
CA THR A 97 12.43 -6.00 3.82
C THR A 97 12.90 -4.88 2.89
N ALA A 98 14.07 -4.32 3.18
CA ALA A 98 14.74 -3.32 2.36
C ALA A 98 15.34 -3.99 1.12
N VAL A 99 14.99 -3.46 -0.06
CA VAL A 99 15.39 -4.01 -1.36
C VAL A 99 15.79 -2.90 -2.35
N VAL A 100 16.54 -3.30 -3.37
CA VAL A 100 16.74 -2.50 -4.58
C VAL A 100 15.90 -3.11 -5.70
N VAL A 101 14.94 -2.35 -6.23
CA VAL A 101 14.11 -2.73 -7.37
C VAL A 101 14.47 -1.93 -8.62
N ALA A 102 14.27 -2.54 -9.78
CA ALA A 102 14.32 -1.89 -11.08
C ALA A 102 12.97 -2.04 -11.77
N ARG A 103 12.45 -0.96 -12.38
CA ARG A 103 11.21 -1.02 -13.16
C ARG A 103 11.45 -1.88 -14.41
N LEU A 104 10.55 -2.82 -14.67
CA LEU A 104 10.57 -3.60 -15.90
C LEU A 104 10.17 -2.72 -17.10
N PRO A 105 10.68 -2.99 -18.30
CA PRO A 105 10.18 -2.35 -19.51
C PRO A 105 8.66 -2.51 -19.61
N HIS A 106 7.95 -1.40 -19.82
CA HIS A 106 6.53 -1.43 -20.11
C HIS A 106 6.36 -1.83 -21.57
N ASP A 107 5.83 -3.03 -21.83
CA ASP A 107 5.29 -3.32 -23.16
C ASP A 107 3.97 -2.55 -23.27
N PRO A 108 3.83 -1.55 -24.18
CA PRO A 108 2.58 -0.81 -24.37
C PRO A 108 1.37 -1.69 -24.69
N GLY A 109 1.55 -3.00 -24.89
CA GLY A 109 0.48 -3.88 -25.28
C GLY A 109 -0.13 -3.43 -26.62
N PRO A 110 -1.17 -4.11 -27.08
CA PRO A 110 -1.84 -3.73 -28.32
C PRO A 110 -2.56 -2.39 -28.21
N VAL A 111 -3.19 -2.11 -27.06
CA VAL A 111 -4.08 -0.95 -26.87
C VAL A 111 -3.34 0.39 -26.89
N ASP A 112 -2.24 0.57 -26.15
CA ASP A 112 -1.48 1.83 -26.20
C ASP A 112 -0.75 2.00 -27.54
N ARG A 113 -0.52 0.89 -28.26
CA ARG A 113 0.08 0.91 -29.59
C ARG A 113 -0.90 1.45 -30.63
N TRP A 114 -2.17 1.03 -30.57
CA TRP A 114 -3.23 1.52 -31.47
C TRP A 114 -3.45 3.03 -31.35
N GLU A 115 -3.43 3.56 -30.12
CA GLU A 115 -3.56 5.00 -29.87
C GLU A 115 -2.35 5.81 -30.37
N ARG A 116 -1.13 5.26 -30.22
CA ARG A 116 0.10 5.93 -30.68
C ARG A 116 0.28 5.87 -32.19
N GLU A 117 -0.16 4.78 -32.81
CA GLU A 117 -0.02 4.56 -34.26
C GLU A 117 -1.21 5.13 -35.05
N GLY A 118 -2.22 5.69 -34.37
CA GLY A 118 -3.40 6.31 -35.01
C GLY A 118 -4.22 5.34 -35.85
N ARG A 119 -4.02 4.03 -35.65
CA ARG A 119 -4.65 2.95 -36.42
C ARG A 119 -5.49 2.14 -35.45
N GLY A 120 -6.73 2.58 -35.26
CA GLY A 120 -7.75 1.74 -34.65
C GLY A 120 -7.99 0.49 -35.51
N PRO A 121 -8.59 -0.57 -34.96
CA PRO A 121 -9.03 -1.69 -35.79
C PRO A 121 -9.95 -1.14 -36.89
N ASP A 122 -9.65 -1.50 -38.13
CA ASP A 122 -10.60 -1.36 -39.23
C ASP A 122 -11.79 -2.25 -38.83
N VAL A 123 -12.82 -1.65 -38.25
CA VAL A 123 -14.07 -2.36 -37.94
C VAL A 123 -14.74 -2.52 -39.29
N ASP A 124 -14.60 -3.71 -39.87
CA ASP A 124 -15.44 -4.12 -40.99
C ASP A 124 -16.89 -4.13 -40.46
N ASP A 125 -17.68 -3.14 -40.88
CA ASP A 125 -19.12 -3.01 -40.61
C ASP A 125 -19.93 -4.09 -41.40
N ASP A 126 -19.51 -5.34 -41.30
CA ASP A 126 -20.23 -6.48 -41.90
C ASP A 126 -21.24 -7.03 -40.88
N GLU A 127 -22.47 -6.52 -41.02
CA GLU A 127 -23.78 -7.15 -40.78
C GLU A 127 -23.90 -8.26 -39.71
N GLU A 128 -24.56 -7.88 -38.61
CA GLU A 128 -25.68 -8.58 -37.96
C GLU A 128 -25.60 -10.13 -37.81
N ASP A 129 -24.95 -10.62 -36.75
CA ASP A 129 -25.21 -11.97 -36.21
C ASP A 129 -25.91 -11.88 -34.85
N THR A 130 -27.18 -11.45 -34.87
CA THR A 130 -28.11 -11.67 -33.76
C THR A 130 -28.69 -13.08 -33.86
N ALA A 131 -27.94 -14.10 -33.45
CA ALA A 131 -28.54 -15.41 -33.19
C ALA A 131 -29.37 -15.34 -31.88
N PRO A 132 -30.66 -15.74 -31.88
CA PRO A 132 -31.46 -15.76 -30.67
C PRO A 132 -30.96 -16.85 -29.73
N ILE A 133 -30.74 -16.50 -28.46
CA ILE A 133 -30.36 -17.44 -27.40
C ILE A 133 -31.61 -18.24 -27.01
N GLU A 134 -31.93 -19.30 -27.76
CA GLU A 134 -32.84 -20.33 -27.28
C GLU A 134 -32.08 -21.32 -26.37
N GLY A 135 -32.58 -21.52 -25.14
CA GLY A 135 -32.31 -22.75 -24.39
C GLY A 135 -31.59 -22.67 -23.03
N LEU A 136 -31.85 -21.66 -22.19
CA LEU A 136 -31.51 -21.77 -20.76
C LEU A 136 -32.76 -22.19 -19.95
N PRO A 137 -32.72 -23.33 -19.23
CA PRO A 137 -33.87 -23.77 -18.44
C PRO A 137 -34.05 -22.87 -17.22
N VAL A 138 -35.24 -22.30 -17.09
CA VAL A 138 -35.70 -21.62 -15.86
C VAL A 138 -35.77 -22.67 -14.75
N ARG A 139 -34.96 -22.52 -13.71
CA ARG A 139 -35.15 -23.26 -12.46
C ARG A 139 -36.19 -22.52 -11.62
N GLU A 140 -37.38 -23.09 -11.50
CA GLU A 140 -38.29 -22.80 -10.39
C GLU A 140 -37.81 -23.58 -9.15
N GLY A 141 -37.75 -22.88 -8.01
CA GLY A 141 -37.34 -23.42 -6.71
C GLY A 141 -36.95 -22.30 -5.75
#